data_AF-A0A9P6WDT5-F1
#
_entry.id   AF-A0A9P6WDT5-F1
#
_cell.length_a   1.000
_cell.length_b   1.000
_cell.length_c   1.000
_cell.angle_alpha   90.00
_cell.angle_beta   90.00
_cell.angle_gamma   90.00
#
_symmetry.space_group_name_H-M   'P 1'
#
loop_
_entity.id
_entity.type
_entity.pdbx_description
1 polymer ?
#
loop_
_entity_poly.entity_id
_entity_poly.type
_entity_poly.pdbx_seq_one_letter_code
_entity_poly.pdbx_strand_id
1 'polypeptide(L)'
;MLVQNQPEVLGEMVNLSNTMNQSLGTDSQAAYQRRASVIYTVPEHNDDETHTSTSNSEEEQCSSGREGDSTPAEKQLTEDAHVDRESLIHTKTSVFSSKLKEQRRKVEIKFIGTILIFAVFIFTVFTLYYGSTVDTEKYYPNLKFLAVLQDDIVTAEMEQSHIRPLTALMQDMIADTPGRWSVYNSTSFAQKYNVSATEESIDQKIIERIYHEHFWVSVNVRPNSTLKLFQSIVNNTAPPFNATDMFEIVYETGRDPTNIPSSILPIVQRLESRFKAYYYQTYLRDFLTNVTQSNITITSNIQHLVWMGDINFNYIDYRPFYRRGLLIPTQVGVIDALLLTIFQFLIYSPLHMEMAKLLCARNYIVYRLLISIVTFFFISLFYCSIPGFYGYDYGRAFGRAGFIVYWMTTWLYMVACGGTNENIVSLIFLWKPEFMGFWITTFVMLNIAPSFFPMALDSPFYRYGYAMPIHNVIDIFRVIFLDISRKHMGRNYGVLIAWIVINTLLCPTILRFIDKTNRRRQEETDQMS
;
A
#
# COMPACT_ATOMS: atom_id res chain seq x y z
N MET A 1 2.09 -45.76 -18.90
CA MET A 1 3.26 -46.54 -19.35
C MET A 1 4.51 -45.80 -18.91
N LEU A 2 5.29 -46.46 -18.05
CA LEU A 2 6.75 -46.44 -17.81
C LEU A 2 7.60 -45.36 -18.55
N VAL A 3 8.38 -44.53 -17.83
CA VAL A 3 9.88 -44.59 -17.62
C VAL A 3 10.64 -43.94 -18.82
N GLN A 4 11.59 -42.99 -18.75
CA GLN A 4 12.87 -42.89 -18.00
C GLN A 4 13.60 -41.52 -18.29
N ASN A 5 14.31 -40.97 -17.29
CA ASN A 5 15.59 -40.19 -17.27
C ASN A 5 15.92 -38.99 -18.22
N GLN A 6 16.09 -37.79 -17.59
CA GLN A 6 17.15 -36.73 -17.62
C GLN A 6 18.11 -36.51 -18.84
N PRO A 7 18.92 -35.42 -18.97
CA PRO A 7 18.85 -33.97 -18.61
C PRO A 7 19.43 -33.02 -19.72
N GLU A 8 18.68 -32.06 -20.31
CA GLU A 8 19.24 -31.21 -21.41
C GLU A 8 19.04 -29.68 -21.31
N VAL A 9 18.37 -29.15 -20.28
CA VAL A 9 17.92 -27.74 -20.32
C VAL A 9 18.94 -26.73 -19.74
N LEU A 10 20.05 -27.17 -19.14
CA LEU A 10 21.08 -26.24 -18.61
C LEU A 10 22.15 -25.83 -19.65
N GLY A 11 22.26 -26.55 -20.78
CA GLY A 11 23.23 -26.25 -21.84
C GLY A 11 22.82 -25.12 -22.78
N GLU A 12 21.51 -24.90 -22.97
CA GLU A 12 21.01 -23.88 -23.91
C GLU A 12 20.95 -22.46 -23.35
N MET A 13 20.88 -22.30 -22.02
CA MET A 13 20.82 -20.95 -21.40
C MET A 13 22.17 -20.24 -21.31
N VAL A 14 23.29 -20.96 -21.44
CA VAL A 14 24.65 -20.35 -21.42
C VAL A 14 25.06 -19.84 -22.81
N ASN A 15 24.54 -20.42 -23.90
CA ASN A 15 24.87 -20.03 -25.28
C ASN A 15 24.07 -18.82 -25.82
N LEU A 16 22.93 -18.47 -25.22
CA LEU A 16 22.14 -17.27 -25.57
C LEU A 16 22.71 -15.97 -24.97
N SER A 17 23.51 -16.07 -23.89
CA SER A 17 24.16 -14.89 -23.29
C SER A 17 25.40 -14.42 -24.07
N ASN A 18 26.05 -15.31 -24.84
CA ASN A 18 27.26 -14.98 -25.61
C ASN A 18 26.98 -14.48 -27.03
N THR A 19 25.74 -14.61 -27.54
CA THR A 19 25.36 -14.20 -28.90
C THR A 19 24.66 -12.83 -28.98
N MET A 20 24.25 -12.23 -27.86
CA MET A 20 23.69 -10.86 -27.85
C MET A 20 24.72 -9.74 -27.67
N ASN A 21 25.97 -10.05 -27.27
CA ASN A 21 27.02 -9.04 -27.05
C ASN A 21 27.87 -8.71 -28.29
N GLN A 22 27.51 -9.25 -29.48
CA GLN A 22 28.27 -9.05 -30.72
C GLN A 22 27.52 -8.31 -31.85
N SER A 23 26.32 -7.74 -31.61
CA SER A 23 25.53 -7.11 -32.70
C SER A 23 25.12 -5.65 -32.52
N LEU A 24 25.76 -4.87 -31.64
CA LEU A 24 25.53 -3.42 -31.56
C LEU A 24 26.85 -2.65 -31.44
N GLY A 25 27.57 -2.61 -32.56
CA GLY A 25 28.69 -1.73 -32.78
C GLY A 25 28.71 -1.26 -34.23
N THR A 26 27.87 -0.26 -34.55
CA THR A 26 28.04 0.83 -35.55
C THR A 26 26.67 1.49 -35.80
N ASP A 27 26.65 2.80 -36.07
CA ASP A 27 25.49 3.63 -36.47
C ASP A 27 24.69 4.41 -35.42
N SER A 28 25.28 4.89 -34.32
CA SER A 28 24.65 5.96 -33.50
C SER A 28 25.63 6.91 -32.81
N GLN A 29 26.72 7.28 -33.48
CA GLN A 29 27.74 8.21 -32.95
C GLN A 29 27.65 9.65 -33.51
N ALA A 30 26.45 10.12 -33.85
CA ALA A 30 26.26 11.47 -34.41
C ALA A 30 25.09 12.25 -33.76
N ALA A 31 25.10 12.40 -32.44
CA ALA A 31 24.48 13.52 -31.72
C ALA A 31 24.60 13.27 -30.22
N TYR A 32 25.49 14.01 -29.56
CA TYR A 32 25.48 14.39 -28.12
C TYR A 32 26.90 14.66 -27.57
N GLN A 33 27.79 15.23 -28.39
CA GLN A 33 28.91 16.02 -27.85
C GLN A 33 28.41 17.43 -27.53
N ARG A 34 28.01 17.67 -26.27
CA ARG A 34 28.10 18.97 -25.58
C ARG A 34 27.75 18.82 -24.10
N ARG A 35 28.76 18.57 -23.26
CA ARG A 35 29.01 19.28 -22.00
C ARG A 35 30.26 18.70 -21.34
N ALA A 36 31.24 19.57 -21.15
CA ALA A 36 32.51 19.28 -20.51
C ALA A 36 32.35 19.11 -19.00
N SER A 37 33.06 18.14 -18.42
CA SER A 37 33.47 18.19 -17.02
C SER A 37 34.78 17.40 -16.81
N VAL A 38 35.86 18.19 -16.71
CA VAL A 38 37.02 18.08 -15.82
C VAL A 38 37.68 16.71 -15.60
N ILE A 39 38.93 16.65 -16.06
CA ILE A 39 39.94 15.59 -15.95
C ILE A 39 40.60 15.59 -14.56
N TYR A 40 40.86 14.41 -14.00
CA TYR A 40 42.16 14.12 -13.37
C TYR A 40 42.65 12.75 -13.84
N THR A 41 43.86 12.76 -14.38
CA THR A 41 44.64 11.69 -15.02
C THR A 41 45.23 10.69 -14.02
N VAL A 42 45.18 9.40 -14.35
CA VAL A 42 46.08 8.35 -13.83
C VAL A 42 47.01 7.95 -14.98
N PRO A 43 48.34 7.89 -14.81
CA PRO A 43 49.23 7.39 -15.87
C PRO A 43 49.27 5.86 -15.89
N GLU A 44 49.19 5.32 -17.09
CA GLU A 44 49.35 3.92 -17.48
C GLU A 44 50.82 3.54 -17.75
N HIS A 45 51.03 2.21 -17.83
CA HIS A 45 52.12 1.48 -18.49
C HIS A 45 53.45 1.29 -17.70
N ASN A 46 54.08 0.11 -17.68
CA ASN A 46 53.95 -1.02 -18.59
C ASN A 46 54.38 -2.34 -17.96
N ASP A 47 53.64 -3.38 -18.33
CA ASP A 47 54.03 -4.79 -18.28
C ASP A 47 55.25 -5.01 -19.20
N ASP A 48 56.09 -6.02 -18.94
CA ASP A 48 55.90 -7.29 -19.65
C ASP A 48 56.85 -8.42 -19.20
N GLU A 49 56.34 -9.63 -19.45
CA GLU A 49 57.05 -10.89 -19.75
C GLU A 49 57.66 -11.72 -18.59
N THR A 50 57.44 -13.04 -18.46
CA THR A 50 56.57 -14.03 -19.13
C THR A 50 56.69 -15.40 -18.42
N HIS A 51 55.77 -16.31 -18.78
CA HIS A 51 55.86 -17.79 -18.78
C HIS A 51 55.24 -18.65 -17.64
N THR A 52 54.02 -19.11 -17.93
CA THR A 52 53.52 -20.51 -17.93
C THR A 52 54.34 -21.60 -17.23
N SER A 53 53.70 -22.36 -16.31
CA SER A 53 53.24 -23.75 -16.56
C SER A 53 52.67 -24.42 -15.30
N THR A 54 51.78 -25.38 -15.53
CA THR A 54 50.96 -26.20 -14.64
C THR A 54 51.70 -27.14 -13.66
N SER A 55 51.17 -27.20 -12.42
CA SER A 55 50.77 -28.40 -11.63
C SER A 55 51.79 -29.35 -10.96
N ASN A 56 51.65 -29.42 -9.62
CA ASN A 56 51.82 -30.56 -8.67
C ASN A 56 53.25 -31.04 -8.35
N SER A 57 53.67 -31.36 -7.12
CA SER A 57 53.14 -31.30 -5.74
C SER A 57 54.32 -31.55 -4.78
N GLU A 58 54.08 -31.31 -3.48
CA GLU A 58 54.81 -31.82 -2.29
C GLU A 58 55.91 -30.97 -1.64
N GLU A 59 55.49 -30.39 -0.50
CA GLU A 59 56.05 -30.46 0.85
C GLU A 59 57.51 -30.06 1.18
N GLU A 60 57.52 -29.13 2.14
CA GLU A 60 58.38 -29.02 3.33
C GLU A 60 59.80 -28.40 3.28
N GLN A 61 59.97 -27.52 4.28
CA GLN A 61 61.14 -27.25 5.13
C GLN A 61 61.88 -25.90 5.03
N CYS A 62 61.93 -25.31 6.23
CA CYS A 62 62.99 -24.57 6.91
C CYS A 62 63.61 -23.29 6.32
N SER A 63 63.38 -22.22 7.11
CA SER A 63 64.34 -21.22 7.60
C SER A 63 65.47 -20.72 6.69
N SER A 64 65.53 -19.40 6.53
CA SER A 64 66.70 -18.54 6.83
C SER A 64 66.53 -17.21 6.09
N GLY A 65 66.87 -16.10 6.74
CA GLY A 65 66.99 -14.81 6.07
C GLY A 65 67.12 -13.67 7.04
N ARG A 66 68.35 -13.37 7.42
CA ARG A 66 68.77 -12.30 8.32
C ARG A 66 69.57 -11.28 7.51
N GLU A 67 69.38 -10.00 7.77
CA GLU A 67 70.32 -8.86 7.61
C GLU A 67 69.62 -7.65 8.30
N GLY A 68 70.15 -6.85 9.22
CA GLY A 68 71.50 -6.59 9.73
C GLY A 68 71.78 -5.08 9.61
N ASP A 69 71.94 -4.33 10.72
CA ASP A 69 73.13 -3.50 11.00
C ASP A 69 73.08 -2.63 12.30
N SER A 70 74.25 -2.52 12.95
CA SER A 70 74.80 -1.48 13.85
C SER A 70 74.58 -1.47 15.40
N THR A 71 75.43 -2.25 16.10
CA THR A 71 76.43 -1.98 17.21
C THR A 71 76.27 -0.82 18.28
N PRO A 72 77.06 -0.77 19.41
CA PRO A 72 76.79 -1.37 20.74
C PRO A 72 76.94 -0.40 21.97
N ALA A 73 76.48 -0.79 23.18
CA ALA A 73 77.04 -0.41 24.52
C ALA A 73 76.15 -1.01 25.64
N GLU A 74 76.58 -2.01 26.43
CA GLU A 74 77.39 -1.99 27.66
C GLU A 74 76.61 -1.73 28.98
N LYS A 75 76.89 -2.60 29.98
CA LYS A 75 76.60 -2.59 31.46
C LYS A 75 75.40 -3.44 31.92
N GLN A 76 75.65 -4.66 32.41
CA GLN A 76 75.97 -5.08 33.81
C GLN A 76 74.73 -5.05 34.74
N LEU A 77 74.21 -6.23 35.14
CA LEU A 77 74.20 -6.80 36.52
C LEU A 77 73.34 -5.95 37.50
N THR A 78 72.26 -6.42 38.16
CA THR A 78 72.05 -7.64 38.97
C THR A 78 70.57 -7.76 39.43
N GLU A 79 70.16 -9.00 39.72
CA GLU A 79 69.24 -9.47 40.78
C GLU A 79 67.71 -9.18 40.74
N ASP A 80 66.99 -10.29 40.46
CA ASP A 80 65.88 -10.86 41.22
C ASP A 80 64.65 -10.02 41.60
N ALA A 81 63.54 -10.27 40.89
CA ALA A 81 62.28 -10.72 41.50
C ALA A 81 61.30 -11.20 40.41
N HIS A 82 61.00 -12.50 40.43
CA HIS A 82 59.89 -13.11 39.70
C HIS A 82 58.58 -12.36 39.98
N VAL A 83 57.99 -11.75 38.94
CA VAL A 83 56.55 -11.49 38.87
C VAL A 83 56.08 -11.96 37.49
N ASP A 84 55.36 -13.08 37.48
CA ASP A 84 54.73 -13.66 36.31
C ASP A 84 53.86 -12.62 35.59
N ARG A 85 54.35 -12.14 34.45
CA ARG A 85 53.48 -11.64 33.37
C ARG A 85 53.23 -12.80 32.44
N GLU A 86 52.21 -13.61 32.75
CA GLU A 86 51.62 -14.49 31.74
C GLU A 86 51.12 -13.63 30.58
N SER A 87 51.83 -13.70 29.46
CA SER A 87 51.37 -13.18 28.19
C SER A 87 50.18 -14.04 27.75
N LEU A 88 48.99 -13.44 27.70
CA LEU A 88 47.78 -14.09 27.18
C LEU A 88 48.01 -14.44 25.70
N ILE A 89 48.36 -15.70 25.42
CA ILE A 89 48.49 -16.23 24.06
C ILE A 89 47.09 -16.35 23.46
N HIS A 90 46.81 -15.50 22.46
CA HIS A 90 45.57 -15.55 21.68
C HIS A 90 45.50 -16.86 20.86
N THR A 91 44.93 -17.90 21.47
CA THR A 91 44.81 -19.22 20.84
C THR A 91 43.60 -19.23 19.90
N LYS A 92 43.83 -19.07 18.59
CA LYS A 92 42.79 -19.29 17.57
C LYS A 92 42.40 -20.77 17.61
N THR A 93 41.23 -21.08 18.16
CA THR A 93 40.71 -22.45 18.30
C THR A 93 39.60 -22.73 17.28
N SER A 94 39.49 -23.99 16.85
CA SER A 94 38.41 -24.46 15.97
C SER A 94 37.05 -24.45 16.69
N VAL A 95 35.97 -24.18 15.92
CA VAL A 95 34.57 -24.11 16.37
C VAL A 95 34.13 -25.35 17.16
N PHE A 96 34.73 -26.51 16.87
CA PHE A 96 34.39 -27.80 17.49
C PHE A 96 35.31 -28.22 18.66
N SER A 97 36.25 -27.38 19.09
CA SER A 97 37.14 -27.72 20.21
C SER A 97 36.35 -28.02 21.51
N SER A 98 36.80 -29.01 22.30
CA SER A 98 36.11 -29.39 23.55
C SER A 98 36.07 -28.24 24.57
N LYS A 99 37.04 -27.32 24.50
CA LYS A 99 37.16 -26.12 25.34
C LYS A 99 36.02 -25.10 25.13
N LEU A 100 35.32 -25.15 23.99
CA LEU A 100 34.18 -24.27 23.69
C LEU A 100 32.81 -24.89 23.98
N LYS A 101 32.73 -26.09 24.59
CA LYS A 101 31.46 -26.81 24.78
C LYS A 101 30.42 -25.99 25.57
N GLU A 102 30.83 -25.26 26.60
CA GLU A 102 29.93 -24.41 27.39
C GLU A 102 29.44 -23.19 26.60
N GLN A 103 30.33 -22.58 25.83
CA GLN A 103 29.99 -21.45 24.96
C GLN A 103 29.07 -21.88 23.81
N ARG A 104 29.33 -23.05 23.19
CA ARG A 104 28.43 -23.65 22.19
C ARG A 104 27.04 -23.88 22.75
N ARG A 105 26.92 -24.45 23.96
CA ARG A 105 25.63 -24.63 24.62
C ARG A 105 24.91 -23.30 24.88
N LYS A 106 25.61 -22.26 25.30
CA LYS A 106 25.03 -20.91 25.48
C LYS A 106 24.56 -20.31 24.15
N VAL A 107 25.33 -20.49 23.08
CA VAL A 107 24.97 -20.06 21.72
C VAL A 107 23.75 -20.83 21.22
N GLU A 108 23.70 -22.15 21.36
CA GLU A 108 22.57 -22.99 20.96
C GLU A 108 21.28 -22.61 21.70
N ILE A 109 21.34 -22.39 23.02
CA ILE A 109 20.18 -21.96 23.81
C ILE A 109 19.70 -20.57 23.35
N LYS A 110 20.63 -19.61 23.16
CA LYS A 110 20.27 -18.28 22.65
C LYS A 110 19.72 -18.35 21.23
N PHE A 111 20.26 -19.22 20.38
CA PHE A 111 19.82 -19.42 18.99
C PHE A 111 18.40 -19.97 18.94
N ILE A 112 18.12 -21.07 19.65
CA ILE A 112 16.78 -21.66 19.74
C ILE A 112 15.79 -20.66 20.35
N GLY A 113 16.19 -19.98 21.44
CA GLY A 113 15.35 -18.94 22.06
C GLY A 113 15.04 -17.80 21.10
N THR A 114 16.01 -17.36 20.29
CA THR A 114 15.83 -16.30 19.29
C THR A 114 14.89 -16.76 18.18
N ILE A 115 15.07 -17.97 17.64
CA ILE A 115 14.16 -18.55 16.64
C ILE A 115 12.74 -18.63 17.18
N LEU A 116 12.56 -19.08 18.42
CA LEU A 116 11.23 -19.18 19.02
C LEU A 116 10.57 -17.81 19.18
N ILE A 117 11.32 -16.78 19.60
CA ILE A 117 10.83 -15.39 19.66
C ILE A 117 10.40 -14.91 18.27
N PHE A 118 11.23 -15.12 17.24
CA PHE A 118 10.87 -14.76 15.87
C PHE A 118 9.66 -15.52 15.35
N ALA A 119 9.54 -16.83 15.66
CA ALA A 119 8.39 -17.63 15.26
C ALA A 119 7.10 -17.07 15.88
N VAL A 120 7.08 -16.83 17.20
CA VAL A 120 5.92 -16.23 17.88
C VAL A 120 5.60 -14.86 17.30
N PHE A 121 6.62 -14.04 17.03
CA PHE A 121 6.45 -12.72 16.44
C PHE A 121 5.81 -12.78 15.03
N ILE A 122 6.32 -13.64 14.15
CA ILE A 122 5.79 -13.82 12.80
C ILE A 122 4.34 -14.30 12.85
N PHE A 123 4.05 -15.33 13.67
CA PHE A 123 2.70 -15.88 13.78
C PHE A 123 1.69 -14.96 14.47
N THR A 124 2.14 -13.88 15.14
CA THR A 124 1.25 -12.89 15.77
C THR A 124 1.09 -11.63 14.92
N VAL A 125 2.18 -11.07 14.42
CA VAL A 125 2.16 -9.77 13.72
C VAL A 125 1.89 -9.92 12.23
N PHE A 126 2.47 -10.92 11.56
CA PHE A 126 2.27 -11.06 10.11
C PHE A 126 0.91 -11.66 9.79
N THR A 127 0.42 -12.57 10.63
CA THR A 127 -0.94 -13.12 10.50
C THR A 127 -2.01 -12.04 10.61
N LEU A 128 -1.76 -10.94 11.34
CA LEU A 128 -2.66 -9.79 11.41
C LEU A 128 -2.77 -9.08 10.05
N TYR A 129 -1.68 -8.95 9.29
CA TYR A 129 -1.76 -8.40 7.93
C TYR A 129 -2.41 -9.38 6.96
N TYR A 130 -1.97 -10.64 6.93
CA TYR A 130 -2.56 -11.67 6.06
C TYR A 130 -4.06 -11.87 6.34
N GLY A 131 -4.47 -11.82 7.60
CA GLY A 131 -5.86 -11.96 7.99
C GLY A 131 -6.77 -10.84 7.49
N SER A 132 -6.22 -9.68 7.11
CA SER A 132 -7.01 -8.61 6.45
C SER A 132 -7.31 -8.94 5.00
N THR A 133 -6.50 -9.79 4.36
CA THR A 133 -6.64 -10.12 2.93
C THR A 133 -7.38 -11.42 2.65
N VAL A 134 -7.57 -12.26 3.67
CA VAL A 134 -8.16 -13.59 3.52
C VAL A 134 -9.69 -13.49 3.46
N ASP A 135 -10.29 -14.22 2.52
CA ASP A 135 -11.74 -14.37 2.35
C ASP A 135 -12.52 -13.06 2.13
N THR A 136 -12.01 -12.15 1.31
CA THR A 136 -12.72 -10.89 0.95
C THR A 136 -14.12 -11.14 0.38
N GLU A 137 -14.31 -12.24 -0.37
CA GLU A 137 -15.60 -12.62 -0.97
C GLU A 137 -16.71 -12.85 0.08
N LYS A 138 -16.34 -13.32 1.28
CA LYS A 138 -17.27 -13.53 2.38
C LYS A 138 -17.96 -12.23 2.81
N TYR A 139 -17.30 -11.09 2.59
CA TYR A 139 -17.77 -9.78 3.01
C TYR A 139 -18.44 -8.99 1.87
N TYR A 140 -18.59 -9.54 0.67
CA TYR A 140 -19.37 -8.91 -0.40
C TYR A 140 -20.78 -8.48 0.02
N PRO A 141 -21.53 -9.22 0.88
CA PRO A 141 -22.84 -8.76 1.36
C PRO A 141 -22.82 -7.42 2.13
N ASN A 142 -21.66 -6.96 2.62
CA ASN A 142 -21.52 -5.65 3.26
C ASN A 142 -21.39 -4.48 2.27
N LEU A 143 -21.03 -4.78 1.01
CA LEU A 143 -20.96 -3.77 -0.04
C LEU A 143 -22.36 -3.28 -0.37
N LYS A 144 -22.58 -1.96 -0.28
CA LYS A 144 -23.84 -1.32 -0.63
C LYS A 144 -23.79 -0.91 -2.09
N PHE A 145 -24.71 -1.45 -2.88
CA PHE A 145 -24.92 -1.07 -4.28
C PHE A 145 -26.26 -0.38 -4.44
N LEU A 146 -26.34 0.54 -5.40
CA LEU A 146 -27.56 1.24 -5.75
C LEU A 146 -28.02 0.75 -7.12
N ALA A 147 -29.28 0.37 -7.25
CA ALA A 147 -29.89 0.10 -8.55
C ALA A 147 -31.09 1.02 -8.72
N VAL A 148 -31.08 1.85 -9.77
CA VAL A 148 -32.20 2.71 -10.14
C VAL A 148 -32.70 2.24 -11.50
N LEU A 149 -33.90 1.68 -11.52
CA LEU A 149 -34.52 1.08 -12.68
C LEU A 149 -35.63 2.02 -13.13
N GLN A 150 -35.44 2.82 -14.18
CA GLN A 150 -36.37 3.89 -14.54
C GLN A 150 -37.37 3.55 -15.64
N ASP A 151 -37.38 2.30 -16.12
CA ASP A 151 -38.19 1.84 -17.24
C ASP A 151 -39.58 1.36 -16.77
N ASP A 152 -40.44 2.32 -16.44
CA ASP A 152 -41.76 2.08 -15.85
C ASP A 152 -42.91 2.06 -16.83
N ILE A 153 -42.70 2.64 -18.00
CA ILE A 153 -43.76 2.91 -18.95
C ILE A 153 -43.81 1.76 -19.94
N VAL A 154 -44.81 0.89 -19.76
CA VAL A 154 -45.20 -0.09 -20.77
C VAL A 154 -46.32 0.54 -21.59
N THR A 155 -46.12 0.69 -22.90
CA THR A 155 -47.18 1.18 -23.78
C THR A 155 -48.22 0.07 -24.01
N ALA A 156 -49.46 0.43 -24.35
CA ALA A 156 -50.52 -0.55 -24.62
C ALA A 156 -50.13 -1.56 -25.71
N GLU A 157 -49.30 -1.14 -26.68
CA GLU A 157 -48.75 -2.01 -27.74
C GLU A 157 -47.77 -3.04 -27.17
N MET A 158 -46.91 -2.64 -26.23
CA MET A 158 -45.97 -3.53 -25.56
C MET A 158 -46.68 -4.51 -24.61
N GLU A 159 -47.76 -4.07 -23.95
CA GLU A 159 -48.61 -4.95 -23.14
C GLU A 159 -49.30 -6.01 -24.00
N GLN A 160 -49.85 -5.63 -25.15
CA GLN A 160 -50.45 -6.56 -26.12
C GLN A 160 -49.44 -7.58 -26.64
N SER A 161 -48.20 -7.15 -26.88
CA SER A 161 -47.10 -8.02 -27.27
C SER A 161 -46.46 -8.80 -26.13
N HIS A 162 -46.98 -8.75 -24.89
CA HIS A 162 -46.42 -9.49 -23.74
C HIS A 162 -44.89 -9.28 -23.59
N ILE A 163 -44.40 -8.07 -23.89
CA ILE A 163 -42.97 -7.77 -23.86
C ILE A 163 -42.55 -7.63 -22.40
N ARG A 164 -41.58 -8.44 -21.99
CA ARG A 164 -40.97 -8.32 -20.66
C ARG A 164 -40.07 -7.07 -20.63
N PRO A 165 -40.18 -6.17 -19.64
CA PRO A 165 -39.28 -5.02 -19.53
C PRO A 165 -37.83 -5.41 -19.23
N LEU A 166 -36.87 -4.65 -19.79
CA LEU A 166 -35.43 -4.81 -19.52
C LEU A 166 -35.09 -4.63 -18.03
N THR A 167 -35.84 -3.79 -17.32
CA THR A 167 -35.71 -3.57 -15.87
C THR A 167 -36.11 -4.80 -15.06
N ALA A 168 -37.13 -5.55 -15.48
CA ALA A 168 -37.51 -6.79 -14.82
C ALA A 168 -36.42 -7.86 -14.96
N LEU A 169 -35.77 -7.92 -16.13
CA LEU A 169 -34.59 -8.78 -16.32
C LEU A 169 -33.42 -8.34 -15.42
N MET A 170 -33.14 -7.04 -15.37
CA MET A 170 -32.07 -6.51 -14.52
C MET A 170 -32.34 -6.80 -13.03
N GLN A 171 -33.59 -6.66 -12.58
CA GLN A 171 -33.98 -6.92 -11.20
C GLN A 171 -33.76 -8.39 -10.80
N ASP A 172 -34.10 -9.35 -11.66
CA ASP A 172 -33.85 -10.78 -11.41
C ASP A 172 -32.34 -11.07 -11.31
N MET A 173 -31.54 -10.49 -12.22
CA MET A 173 -30.09 -10.69 -12.23
C MET A 173 -29.41 -10.06 -11.00
N ILE A 174 -29.92 -8.92 -10.53
CA ILE A 174 -29.47 -8.27 -9.29
C ILE A 174 -29.77 -9.15 -8.07
N ALA A 175 -30.91 -9.85 -8.04
CA ALA A 175 -31.29 -10.70 -6.91
C ALA A 175 -30.30 -11.87 -6.67
N ASP A 176 -29.65 -12.37 -7.73
CA ASP A 176 -28.61 -13.42 -7.66
C ASP A 176 -27.18 -12.86 -7.53
N THR A 177 -27.00 -11.54 -7.54
CA THR A 177 -25.67 -10.92 -7.50
C THR A 177 -25.24 -10.63 -6.06
N PRO A 178 -24.04 -11.03 -5.62
CA PRO A 178 -23.58 -10.77 -4.26
C PRO A 178 -23.48 -9.27 -3.98
N GLY A 179 -23.97 -8.86 -2.81
CA GLY A 179 -23.98 -7.46 -2.39
C GLY A 179 -25.30 -7.05 -1.76
N ARG A 180 -25.29 -5.94 -1.02
CA ARG A 180 -26.50 -5.32 -0.49
C ARG A 180 -27.02 -4.30 -1.49
N TRP A 181 -27.90 -4.76 -2.37
CA TRP A 181 -28.54 -3.93 -3.38
C TRP A 181 -29.73 -3.16 -2.81
N SER A 182 -29.73 -1.85 -3.05
CA SER A 182 -30.90 -1.01 -2.84
C SER A 182 -31.53 -0.70 -4.19
N VAL A 183 -32.56 -1.46 -4.54
CA VAL A 183 -33.27 -1.33 -5.82
C VAL A 183 -34.41 -0.33 -5.65
N TYR A 184 -34.44 0.67 -6.51
CA TYR A 184 -35.51 1.66 -6.58
C TYR A 184 -36.01 1.78 -7.99
N ASN A 185 -37.29 2.11 -8.06
CA ASN A 185 -37.94 2.61 -9.24
C ASN A 185 -37.91 4.16 -9.29
N SER A 186 -38.13 4.80 -10.44
CA SER A 186 -38.14 6.27 -10.66
C SER A 186 -38.94 7.00 -9.59
N THR A 187 -40.20 6.58 -9.39
CA THR A 187 -41.14 7.20 -8.44
C THR A 187 -40.72 6.96 -6.99
N SER A 188 -40.34 5.73 -6.65
CA SER A 188 -39.89 5.38 -5.30
C SER A 188 -38.59 6.07 -4.92
N PHE A 189 -37.69 6.29 -5.88
CA PHE A 189 -36.43 7.00 -5.70
C PHE A 189 -36.69 8.49 -5.49
N ALA A 190 -37.53 9.08 -6.35
CA ALA A 190 -37.97 10.47 -6.27
C ALA A 190 -38.61 10.78 -4.90
N GLN A 191 -39.54 9.94 -4.45
CA GLN A 191 -40.18 10.08 -3.14
C GLN A 191 -39.21 9.92 -1.97
N LYS A 192 -38.33 8.91 -2.02
CA LYS A 192 -37.37 8.63 -0.95
C LYS A 192 -36.38 9.77 -0.74
N TYR A 193 -35.90 10.37 -1.82
CA TYR A 193 -34.88 11.42 -1.78
C TYR A 193 -35.45 12.83 -1.96
N ASN A 194 -36.77 12.94 -2.07
CA ASN A 194 -37.52 14.19 -2.24
C ASN A 194 -37.00 15.02 -3.42
N VAL A 195 -36.80 14.35 -4.56
CA VAL A 195 -36.36 14.96 -5.84
C VAL A 195 -37.48 14.84 -6.87
N SER A 196 -37.49 15.73 -7.87
CA SER A 196 -38.40 15.60 -9.01
C SER A 196 -38.17 14.27 -9.73
N ALA A 197 -39.22 13.70 -10.32
CA ALA A 197 -39.11 12.49 -11.15
C ALA A 197 -38.59 12.81 -12.57
N THR A 198 -37.58 13.68 -12.67
CA THR A 198 -36.93 14.07 -13.93
C THR A 198 -35.58 13.37 -14.03
N GLU A 199 -35.22 12.91 -15.23
CA GLU A 199 -33.95 12.19 -15.52
C GLU A 199 -32.73 12.91 -14.94
N GLU A 200 -32.55 14.19 -15.26
CA GLU A 200 -31.41 14.99 -14.77
C GLU A 200 -31.34 15.04 -13.24
N SER A 201 -32.47 15.24 -12.57
CA SER A 201 -32.50 15.31 -11.09
C SER A 201 -32.24 13.96 -10.44
N ILE A 202 -32.63 12.85 -11.08
CA ILE A 202 -32.36 11.50 -10.61
C ILE A 202 -30.86 11.19 -10.78
N ASP A 203 -30.30 11.47 -11.96
CA ASP A 203 -28.90 11.20 -12.28
C ASP A 203 -27.95 12.01 -11.39
N GLN A 204 -28.20 13.32 -11.21
CA GLN A 204 -27.45 14.14 -10.26
C GLN A 204 -27.52 13.58 -8.84
N LYS A 205 -28.70 13.10 -8.43
CA LYS A 205 -28.88 12.51 -7.10
C LYS A 205 -28.17 11.16 -6.96
N ILE A 206 -28.13 10.34 -8.00
CA ILE A 206 -27.35 9.09 -8.02
C ILE A 206 -25.86 9.41 -7.80
N ILE A 207 -25.32 10.34 -8.60
CA ILE A 207 -23.92 10.79 -8.50
C ILE A 207 -23.62 11.32 -7.09
N GLU A 208 -24.49 12.16 -6.53
CA GLU A 208 -24.35 12.69 -5.16
C GLU A 208 -24.25 11.55 -4.11
N ARG A 209 -25.04 10.48 -4.28
CA ARG A 209 -25.06 9.33 -3.35
C ARG A 209 -23.79 8.48 -3.46
N ILE A 210 -23.22 8.35 -4.65
CA ILE A 210 -21.90 7.74 -4.84
C ILE A 210 -20.83 8.62 -4.20
N TYR A 211 -20.80 9.92 -4.55
CA TYR A 211 -19.82 10.89 -4.05
C TYR A 211 -19.76 10.93 -2.53
N HIS A 212 -20.91 10.98 -1.84
CA HIS A 212 -20.98 10.98 -0.36
C HIS A 212 -20.81 9.60 0.30
N GLU A 213 -20.28 8.62 -0.45
CA GLU A 213 -19.91 7.29 0.01
C GLU A 213 -21.06 6.46 0.60
N HIS A 214 -22.31 6.72 0.19
CA HIS A 214 -23.45 5.91 0.64
C HIS A 214 -23.50 4.54 -0.04
N PHE A 215 -23.05 4.48 -1.29
CA PHE A 215 -22.95 3.29 -2.10
C PHE A 215 -21.57 3.24 -2.78
N TRP A 216 -21.15 2.06 -3.24
CA TRP A 216 -19.87 1.88 -3.94
C TRP A 216 -19.98 2.05 -5.44
N VAL A 217 -21.05 1.50 -6.02
CA VAL A 217 -21.37 1.55 -7.44
C VAL A 217 -22.88 1.69 -7.58
N SER A 218 -23.33 2.45 -8.57
CA SER A 218 -24.72 2.46 -8.99
C SER A 218 -24.89 1.82 -10.37
N VAL A 219 -26.00 1.12 -10.56
CA VAL A 219 -26.52 0.69 -11.85
C VAL A 219 -27.79 1.47 -12.12
N ASN A 220 -27.79 2.28 -13.17
CA ASN A 220 -28.90 3.13 -13.58
C ASN A 220 -29.38 2.64 -14.95
N VAL A 221 -30.66 2.23 -15.03
CA VAL A 221 -31.32 1.95 -16.31
C VAL A 221 -32.20 3.15 -16.62
N ARG A 222 -31.89 3.86 -17.70
CA ARG A 222 -32.57 5.10 -18.11
C ARG A 222 -34.05 4.87 -18.42
N PRO A 223 -34.89 5.92 -18.32
CA PRO A 223 -36.30 5.80 -18.60
C PRO A 223 -36.56 5.45 -20.06
N ASN A 224 -37.65 4.72 -20.32
CA ASN A 224 -38.09 4.32 -21.66
C ASN A 224 -37.07 3.43 -22.40
N SER A 225 -36.24 2.66 -21.69
CA SER A 225 -35.23 1.78 -22.29
C SER A 225 -35.89 0.70 -23.16
N THR A 226 -36.91 0.00 -22.64
CA THR A 226 -37.62 -1.02 -23.41
C THR A 226 -38.47 -0.39 -24.52
N LEU A 227 -39.03 0.81 -24.28
CA LEU A 227 -39.79 1.54 -25.30
C LEU A 227 -38.90 1.97 -26.48
N LYS A 228 -37.69 2.49 -26.23
CA LYS A 228 -36.73 2.84 -27.29
C LYS A 228 -36.28 1.60 -28.07
N LEU A 229 -36.06 0.48 -27.38
CA LEU A 229 -35.78 -0.80 -28.03
C LEU A 229 -36.93 -1.20 -28.97
N PHE A 230 -38.17 -1.17 -28.47
CA PHE A 230 -39.36 -1.49 -29.26
C PHE A 230 -39.57 -0.54 -30.45
N GLN A 231 -39.50 0.77 -30.23
CA GLN A 231 -39.67 1.78 -31.29
C GLN A 231 -38.59 1.68 -32.36
N SER A 232 -37.35 1.32 -31.99
CA SER A 232 -36.27 1.13 -32.97
C SER A 232 -36.57 0.03 -33.98
N ILE A 233 -37.52 -0.87 -33.67
CA ILE A 233 -37.86 -2.03 -34.48
C ILE A 233 -39.19 -1.81 -35.20
N VAL A 234 -40.16 -1.20 -34.54
CA VAL A 234 -41.51 -1.01 -35.08
C VAL A 234 -41.61 0.24 -35.95
N ASN A 235 -40.84 1.28 -35.63
CA ASN A 235 -40.87 2.55 -36.35
C ASN A 235 -39.57 2.78 -37.14
N ASN A 236 -39.67 2.71 -38.46
CA ASN A 236 -38.54 2.96 -39.38
C ASN A 236 -37.93 4.37 -39.29
N THR A 237 -38.64 5.34 -38.70
CA THR A 237 -38.15 6.73 -38.54
C THR A 237 -37.50 6.99 -37.19
N ALA A 238 -37.60 6.05 -36.24
CA ALA A 238 -36.94 6.15 -34.95
C ALA A 238 -35.41 5.99 -35.11
N PRO A 239 -34.58 6.51 -34.18
CA PRO A 239 -33.17 6.20 -34.17
C PRO A 239 -32.90 4.73 -33.79
N PRO A 240 -31.75 4.15 -34.18
CA PRO A 240 -31.35 2.82 -33.74
C PRO A 240 -31.17 2.77 -32.21
N PHE A 241 -31.45 1.63 -31.60
CA PHE A 241 -31.30 1.45 -30.15
C PHE A 241 -29.82 1.45 -29.77
N ASN A 242 -29.43 2.35 -28.87
CA ASN A 242 -28.09 2.39 -28.28
C ASN A 242 -28.15 1.99 -26.80
N ALA A 243 -27.69 0.79 -26.48
CA ALA A 243 -27.67 0.28 -25.11
C ALA A 243 -26.76 1.09 -24.17
N THR A 244 -25.67 1.65 -24.70
CA THR A 244 -24.69 2.42 -23.92
C THR A 244 -25.33 3.67 -23.31
N ASP A 245 -26.28 4.28 -24.01
CA ASP A 245 -27.01 5.44 -23.50
C ASP A 245 -28.04 5.03 -22.44
N MET A 246 -28.48 3.77 -22.42
CA MET A 246 -29.58 3.29 -21.59
C MET A 246 -29.10 2.67 -20.27
N PHE A 247 -27.96 1.98 -20.30
CA PHE A 247 -27.38 1.33 -19.12
C PHE A 247 -26.16 2.11 -18.66
N GLU A 248 -26.26 2.75 -17.51
CA GLU A 248 -25.20 3.58 -16.94
C GLU A 248 -24.74 3.03 -15.58
N ILE A 249 -23.43 2.88 -15.43
CA ILE A 249 -22.78 2.48 -14.19
C ILE A 249 -21.95 3.65 -13.69
N VAL A 250 -22.22 4.13 -12.47
CA VAL A 250 -21.46 5.23 -11.85
C VAL A 250 -20.67 4.71 -10.65
N TYR A 251 -19.39 5.04 -10.59
CA TYR A 251 -18.47 4.69 -9.50
C TYR A 251 -17.35 5.72 -9.36
N GLU A 252 -16.49 5.55 -8.36
CA GLU A 252 -15.37 6.47 -8.10
C GLU A 252 -14.08 5.70 -7.82
N THR A 253 -13.21 5.53 -8.81
CA THR A 253 -11.93 4.82 -8.58
C THR A 253 -11.06 5.55 -7.56
N GLY A 254 -11.17 6.88 -7.48
CA GLY A 254 -10.40 7.70 -6.53
C GLY A 254 -10.70 7.40 -5.06
N ARG A 255 -11.86 6.82 -4.74
CA ARG A 255 -12.21 6.42 -3.37
C ARG A 255 -11.29 5.31 -2.85
N ASP A 256 -11.03 4.32 -3.68
CA ASP A 256 -10.05 3.26 -3.41
C ASP A 256 -9.42 2.78 -4.72
N PRO A 257 -8.21 3.28 -5.06
CA PRO A 257 -7.60 3.03 -6.35
C PRO A 257 -7.11 1.59 -6.54
N THR A 258 -6.98 0.81 -5.47
CA THR A 258 -6.50 -0.57 -5.53
C THR A 258 -7.64 -1.58 -5.53
N ASN A 259 -8.68 -1.35 -4.71
CA ASN A 259 -9.70 -2.36 -4.43
C ASN A 259 -10.98 -2.18 -5.25
N ILE A 260 -11.30 -0.96 -5.70
CA ILE A 260 -12.45 -0.77 -6.59
C ILE A 260 -12.25 -1.52 -7.91
N PRO A 261 -11.13 -1.34 -8.65
CA PRO A 261 -10.94 -2.05 -9.91
C PRO A 261 -10.79 -3.57 -9.75
N SER A 262 -10.17 -4.03 -8.65
CA SER A 262 -9.79 -5.43 -8.49
C SER A 262 -10.84 -6.30 -7.78
N SER A 263 -11.67 -5.73 -6.91
CA SER A 263 -12.64 -6.48 -6.09
C SER A 263 -14.09 -6.05 -6.30
N ILE A 264 -14.37 -4.74 -6.39
CA ILE A 264 -15.75 -4.23 -6.38
C ILE A 264 -16.34 -4.17 -7.79
N LEU A 265 -15.62 -3.57 -8.74
CA LEU A 265 -16.09 -3.42 -10.13
C LEU A 265 -16.34 -4.77 -10.83
N PRO A 266 -15.52 -5.84 -10.61
CA PRO A 266 -15.79 -7.16 -11.18
C PRO A 266 -17.16 -7.76 -10.81
N ILE A 267 -17.75 -7.37 -9.68
CA ILE A 267 -19.10 -7.83 -9.28
C ILE A 267 -20.13 -7.31 -10.29
N VAL A 268 -20.05 -6.03 -10.65
CA VAL A 268 -20.98 -5.41 -11.60
C VAL A 268 -20.67 -5.83 -13.04
N GLN A 269 -19.40 -6.04 -13.40
CA GLN A 269 -19.02 -6.58 -14.71
C GLN A 269 -19.51 -8.02 -14.92
N ARG A 270 -19.53 -8.84 -13.86
CA ARG A 270 -20.15 -10.17 -13.91
C ARG A 270 -21.67 -10.09 -14.09
N LEU A 271 -22.34 -9.14 -13.41
CA LEU A 271 -23.76 -8.85 -13.62
C LEU A 271 -24.04 -8.46 -15.08
N GLU A 272 -23.25 -7.53 -15.65
CA GLU A 272 -23.35 -7.14 -17.06
C GLU A 272 -23.16 -8.35 -17.98
N SER A 273 -22.13 -9.17 -17.74
CA SER A 273 -21.85 -10.35 -18.57
C SER A 273 -23.00 -11.35 -18.57
N ARG A 274 -23.62 -11.59 -17.40
CA ARG A 274 -24.81 -12.45 -17.27
C ARG A 274 -26.03 -11.85 -17.95
N PHE A 275 -26.23 -10.55 -17.81
CA PHE A 275 -27.31 -9.82 -18.48
C PHE A 275 -27.19 -9.95 -20.01
N LYS A 276 -26.00 -9.72 -20.57
CA LYS A 276 -25.72 -9.88 -22.01
C LYS A 276 -25.99 -11.31 -22.47
N ALA A 277 -25.49 -12.30 -21.74
CA ALA A 277 -25.67 -13.71 -22.10
C ALA A 277 -27.16 -14.09 -22.19
N TYR A 278 -27.97 -13.70 -21.19
CA TYR A 278 -29.41 -13.94 -21.22
C TYR A 278 -30.11 -13.13 -22.30
N TYR A 279 -29.69 -11.88 -22.50
CA TYR A 279 -30.26 -10.99 -23.50
C TYR A 279 -30.14 -11.61 -24.91
N TYR A 280 -28.96 -12.10 -25.28
CA TYR A 280 -28.71 -12.69 -26.59
C TYR A 280 -29.34 -14.06 -26.78
N GLN A 281 -29.33 -14.92 -25.76
CA GLN A 281 -29.78 -16.31 -25.91
C GLN A 281 -31.30 -16.48 -25.80
N THR A 282 -31.95 -15.62 -25.03
CA THR A 282 -33.36 -15.82 -24.65
C THR A 282 -34.19 -14.57 -24.93
N TYR A 283 -33.85 -13.44 -24.29
CA TYR A 283 -34.70 -12.26 -24.32
C TYR A 283 -34.93 -11.72 -25.73
N LEU A 284 -33.87 -11.52 -26.53
CA LEU A 284 -33.98 -10.93 -27.86
C LEU A 284 -34.81 -11.82 -28.80
N ARG A 285 -34.65 -13.14 -28.70
CA ARG A 285 -35.45 -14.10 -29.46
C ARG A 285 -36.93 -13.99 -29.08
N ASP A 286 -37.24 -14.06 -27.79
CA ASP A 286 -38.61 -14.02 -27.29
C ASP A 286 -39.27 -12.68 -27.61
N PHE A 287 -38.51 -11.58 -27.47
CA PHE A 287 -38.91 -10.23 -27.85
C PHE A 287 -39.33 -10.17 -29.32
N LEU A 288 -38.48 -10.62 -30.25
CA LEU A 288 -38.78 -10.59 -31.69
C LEU A 288 -39.95 -11.51 -32.06
N THR A 289 -40.07 -12.69 -31.44
CA THR A 289 -41.20 -13.59 -31.69
C THR A 289 -42.52 -12.97 -31.24
N ASN A 290 -42.53 -12.31 -30.09
CA ASN A 290 -43.71 -11.69 -29.51
C ASN A 290 -44.20 -10.49 -30.34
N VAL A 291 -43.27 -9.65 -30.80
CA VAL A 291 -43.59 -8.52 -31.72
C VAL A 291 -44.19 -9.06 -33.02
N THR A 292 -43.60 -10.10 -33.60
CA THR A 292 -44.09 -10.70 -34.86
C THR A 292 -45.48 -11.32 -34.70
N GLN A 293 -45.73 -12.03 -33.59
CA GLN A 293 -47.03 -12.67 -33.30
C GLN A 293 -48.16 -11.66 -33.11
N SER A 294 -47.83 -10.42 -32.73
CA SER A 294 -48.79 -9.34 -32.50
C SER A 294 -49.22 -8.63 -33.78
N ASN A 295 -48.87 -9.16 -34.97
CA ASN A 295 -49.08 -8.55 -36.29
C ASN A 295 -48.44 -7.16 -36.45
N ILE A 296 -47.42 -6.86 -35.66
CA ILE A 296 -46.67 -5.61 -35.75
C ILE A 296 -45.58 -5.78 -36.81
N THR A 297 -45.52 -4.86 -37.78
CA THR A 297 -44.50 -4.91 -38.84
C THR A 297 -43.14 -4.54 -38.26
N ILE A 298 -42.18 -5.46 -38.36
CA ILE A 298 -40.79 -5.24 -37.97
C ILE A 298 -40.04 -4.51 -39.08
N THR A 299 -39.14 -3.60 -38.69
CA THR A 299 -38.23 -2.90 -39.60
C THR A 299 -37.36 -3.88 -40.38
N SER A 300 -37.23 -3.66 -41.69
CA SER A 300 -36.28 -4.37 -42.54
C SER A 300 -34.89 -3.72 -42.53
N ASN A 301 -34.66 -2.68 -41.72
CA ASN A 301 -33.39 -1.99 -41.66
C ASN A 301 -32.36 -2.82 -40.88
N ILE A 302 -31.36 -3.36 -41.60
CA ILE A 302 -30.29 -4.19 -41.05
C ILE A 302 -29.51 -3.45 -39.95
N GLN A 303 -29.34 -2.12 -40.04
CA GLN A 303 -28.63 -1.37 -39.00
C GLN A 303 -29.35 -1.47 -37.66
N HIS A 304 -30.67 -1.29 -37.62
CA HIS A 304 -31.44 -1.38 -36.38
C HIS A 304 -31.33 -2.75 -35.72
N LEU A 305 -31.30 -3.82 -36.54
CA LEU A 305 -31.12 -5.19 -36.06
C LEU A 305 -29.73 -5.42 -35.47
N VAL A 306 -28.68 -4.89 -36.08
CA VAL A 306 -27.30 -5.01 -35.59
C VAL A 306 -27.12 -4.26 -34.26
N TRP A 307 -27.59 -3.02 -34.18
CA TRP A 307 -27.44 -2.17 -32.99
C TRP A 307 -28.25 -2.69 -31.79
N MET A 308 -29.42 -3.29 -32.02
CA MET A 308 -30.17 -4.00 -30.99
C MET A 308 -29.42 -5.23 -30.44
N GLY A 309 -28.58 -5.85 -31.27
CA GLY A 309 -27.74 -6.99 -30.92
C GLY A 309 -26.45 -6.61 -30.18
N ASP A 310 -26.17 -5.32 -29.97
CA ASP A 310 -24.99 -4.84 -29.26
C ASP A 310 -25.38 -4.15 -27.94
N ILE A 311 -25.47 -4.95 -26.88
CA ILE A 311 -25.68 -4.47 -25.51
C ILE A 311 -24.33 -4.18 -24.87
N ASN A 312 -24.08 -2.91 -24.54
CA ASN A 312 -22.94 -2.47 -23.75
C ASN A 312 -23.39 -1.49 -22.67
N PHE A 313 -22.74 -1.53 -21.51
CA PHE A 313 -23.04 -0.60 -20.42
C PHE A 313 -22.01 0.53 -20.43
N ASN A 314 -22.46 1.75 -20.16
CA ASN A 314 -21.60 2.90 -20.00
C ASN A 314 -21.02 2.95 -18.59
N TYR A 315 -19.70 3.08 -18.48
CA TYR A 315 -19.00 3.15 -17.20
C TYR A 315 -18.50 4.58 -16.95
N ILE A 316 -19.10 5.25 -15.99
CA ILE A 316 -18.79 6.62 -15.60
C ILE A 316 -18.02 6.60 -14.28
N ASP A 317 -16.73 6.90 -14.36
CA ASP A 317 -15.90 7.17 -13.18
C ASP A 317 -15.98 8.65 -12.82
N TYR A 318 -16.75 9.00 -11.79
CA TYR A 318 -17.00 10.39 -11.39
C TYR A 318 -15.75 11.07 -10.80
N ARG A 319 -14.86 10.29 -10.18
CA ARG A 319 -13.59 10.74 -9.61
C ARG A 319 -12.47 9.77 -10.00
N PRO A 320 -11.93 9.90 -11.23
CA PRO A 320 -11.00 8.93 -11.75
C PRO A 320 -9.62 9.02 -11.12
N PHE A 321 -9.05 7.85 -10.84
CA PHE A 321 -7.66 7.72 -10.45
C PHE A 321 -6.76 7.83 -11.70
N TYR A 322 -6.22 9.02 -11.93
CA TYR A 322 -5.65 9.41 -13.21
C TYR A 322 -4.15 9.12 -13.38
N ARG A 323 -3.41 8.86 -12.29
CA ARG A 323 -1.95 8.63 -12.36
C ARG A 323 -1.50 7.65 -11.30
N ARG A 324 -0.90 6.54 -11.72
CA ARG A 324 -0.36 5.47 -10.85
C ARG A 324 0.53 5.99 -9.72
N GLY A 325 1.34 7.01 -10.01
CA GLY A 325 2.26 7.59 -9.03
C GLY A 325 1.60 8.20 -7.79
N LEU A 326 0.30 8.53 -7.84
CA LEU A 326 -0.44 9.03 -6.68
C LEU A 326 -0.62 8.00 -5.57
N LEU A 327 -0.48 6.70 -5.87
CA LEU A 327 -0.46 5.66 -4.84
C LEU A 327 0.63 5.89 -3.78
N ILE A 328 1.72 6.58 -4.16
CA ILE A 328 2.79 6.92 -3.23
C ILE A 328 2.28 7.94 -2.20
N PRO A 329 1.93 9.19 -2.56
CA PRO A 329 1.48 10.16 -1.57
C PRO A 329 0.15 9.78 -0.89
N THR A 330 -0.73 8.98 -1.51
CA THR A 330 -2.04 8.64 -0.90
C THR A 330 -2.05 7.34 -0.10
N GLN A 331 -1.03 6.48 -0.18
CA GLN A 331 -1.08 5.15 0.44
C GLN A 331 0.30 4.66 0.91
N VAL A 332 1.21 4.33 -0.02
CA VAL A 332 2.49 3.68 0.34
C VAL A 332 3.42 4.64 1.08
N GLY A 333 3.48 5.89 0.63
CA GLY A 333 4.34 6.93 1.22
C GLY A 333 3.96 7.29 2.66
N VAL A 334 2.73 7.02 3.09
CA VAL A 334 2.32 7.19 4.50
C VAL A 334 3.16 6.31 5.43
N ILE A 335 3.59 5.14 4.95
CA ILE A 335 4.50 4.24 5.68
C ILE A 335 5.88 4.88 5.75
N ASP A 336 6.40 5.44 4.66
CA ASP A 336 7.70 6.13 4.66
C ASP A 336 7.70 7.30 5.65
N ALA A 337 6.61 8.08 5.68
CA ALA A 337 6.43 9.15 6.65
C ALA A 337 6.41 8.63 8.10
N LEU A 338 5.83 7.45 8.36
CA LEU A 338 5.91 6.78 9.66
C LEU A 338 7.36 6.41 10.02
N LEU A 339 8.08 5.80 9.07
CA LEU A 339 9.47 5.36 9.24
C LEU A 339 10.41 6.53 9.51
N LEU A 340 10.21 7.66 8.86
CA LEU A 340 10.97 8.90 9.12
C LEU A 340 10.84 9.36 10.57
N THR A 341 9.69 9.15 11.23
CA THR A 341 9.54 9.49 12.65
C THR A 341 10.42 8.62 13.55
N ILE A 342 10.65 7.36 13.16
CA ILE A 342 11.53 6.44 13.90
C ILE A 342 12.99 6.82 13.67
N PHE A 343 13.37 7.12 12.43
CA PHE A 343 14.73 7.55 12.11
C PHE A 343 15.11 8.84 12.85
N GLN A 344 14.18 9.80 12.95
CA GLN A 344 14.38 10.99 13.76
C GLN A 344 14.71 10.65 15.21
N PHE A 345 13.94 9.75 15.85
CA PHE A 345 14.21 9.30 17.21
C PHE A 345 15.61 8.66 17.34
N LEU A 346 15.99 7.80 16.39
CA LEU A 346 17.29 7.12 16.40
C LEU A 346 18.46 8.11 16.32
N ILE A 347 18.36 9.08 15.41
CA ILE A 347 19.38 10.10 15.20
C ILE A 347 19.55 10.97 16.45
N TYR A 348 18.45 11.33 17.12
CA TYR A 348 18.52 12.16 18.32
C TYR A 348 18.78 11.39 19.62
N SER A 349 18.71 10.05 19.63
CA SER A 349 18.96 9.23 20.82
C SER A 349 20.24 9.61 21.60
N PRO A 350 21.44 9.69 20.97
CA PRO A 350 22.65 10.11 21.70
C PRO A 350 22.56 11.55 22.24
N LEU A 351 21.95 12.47 21.47
CA LEU A 351 21.74 13.84 21.91
C LEU A 351 20.78 13.91 23.11
N HIS A 352 19.72 13.10 23.11
CA HIS A 352 18.80 12.99 24.24
C HIS A 352 19.48 12.45 25.50
N MET A 353 20.45 11.55 25.35
CA MET A 353 21.23 11.03 26.50
C MET A 353 22.17 12.09 27.08
N GLU A 354 22.85 12.88 26.25
CA GLU A 354 23.70 13.97 26.74
C GLU A 354 22.88 15.08 27.40
N MET A 355 21.78 15.48 26.79
CA MET A 355 20.90 16.51 27.34
C MET A 355 20.20 16.06 28.64
N ALA A 356 19.97 14.76 28.83
CA ALA A 356 19.41 14.22 30.08
C ALA A 356 20.33 14.44 31.28
N LYS A 357 21.66 14.47 31.08
CA LYS A 357 22.63 14.72 32.15
C LYS A 357 22.67 16.19 32.59
N LEU A 358 22.32 17.11 31.68
CA LEU A 358 22.48 18.56 31.88
C LEU A 358 21.18 19.26 32.30
N LEU A 359 20.02 18.73 31.89
CA LEU A 359 18.73 19.40 32.10
C LEU A 359 17.97 18.86 33.30
N CYS A 360 17.31 19.76 34.03
CA CYS A 360 16.28 19.39 35.00
C CYS A 360 15.11 18.65 34.31
N ALA A 361 14.49 17.71 35.02
CA ALA A 361 13.45 16.84 34.47
C ALA A 361 12.30 17.59 33.76
N ARG A 362 11.83 18.73 34.30
CA ARG A 362 10.77 19.54 33.66
C ARG A 362 11.22 20.12 32.32
N ASN A 363 12.44 20.65 32.26
CA ASN A 363 12.99 21.27 31.05
C ASN A 363 13.35 20.20 30.02
N TYR A 364 13.78 19.01 30.47
CA TYR A 364 14.06 17.88 29.59
C TYR A 364 12.80 17.39 28.84
N ILE A 365 11.66 17.30 29.52
CA ILE A 365 10.38 16.92 28.89
C ILE A 365 10.00 17.94 27.80
N VAL A 366 10.08 19.24 28.12
CA VAL A 366 9.75 20.31 27.15
C VAL A 366 10.71 20.27 25.97
N TYR A 367 12.01 20.12 26.23
CA TYR A 367 13.03 19.95 25.19
C TYR A 367 12.68 18.80 24.24
N ARG A 368 12.33 17.64 24.79
CA ARG A 368 12.04 16.43 23.99
C ARG A 368 10.84 16.59 23.08
N LEU A 369 9.74 17.13 23.60
CA LEU A 369 8.54 17.39 22.80
C LEU A 369 8.81 18.44 21.71
N LEU A 370 9.49 19.54 22.07
CA LEU A 370 9.71 20.65 21.17
C LEU A 370 10.63 20.26 20.02
N ILE A 371 11.77 19.60 20.29
CA ILE A 371 12.71 19.21 19.23
C ILE A 371 12.06 18.28 18.22
N SER A 372 11.23 17.34 18.67
CA SER A 372 10.56 16.39 17.78
C SER A 372 9.45 17.05 16.97
N ILE A 373 8.60 17.88 17.58
CA ILE A 373 7.56 18.63 16.86
C ILE A 373 8.16 19.55 15.78
N VAL A 374 9.23 20.28 16.12
CA VAL A 374 9.91 21.19 15.18
C VAL A 374 10.61 20.41 14.08
N THR A 375 11.25 19.29 14.39
CA THR A 375 11.90 18.45 13.37
C THR A 375 10.86 17.90 12.39
N PHE A 376 9.74 17.38 12.88
CA PHE A 376 8.66 16.89 12.00
C PHE A 376 8.07 17.98 11.12
N PHE A 377 8.05 19.24 11.57
CA PHE A 377 7.58 20.36 10.75
C PHE A 377 8.45 20.54 9.49
N PHE A 378 9.78 20.49 9.63
CA PHE A 378 10.69 20.59 8.49
C PHE A 378 10.76 19.31 7.65
N ILE A 379 10.81 18.13 8.28
CA ILE A 379 10.83 16.85 7.55
C ILE A 379 9.58 16.70 6.70
N SER A 380 8.40 16.99 7.25
CA SER A 380 7.14 16.94 6.49
C SER A 380 7.13 17.91 5.32
N LEU A 381 7.75 19.10 5.42
CA LEU A 381 7.85 20.05 4.32
C LEU A 381 8.65 19.46 3.14
N PHE A 382 9.83 18.90 3.42
CA PHE A 382 10.67 18.28 2.40
C PHE A 382 9.98 17.06 1.78
N TYR A 383 9.37 16.23 2.63
CA TYR A 383 8.61 15.07 2.20
C TYR A 383 7.45 15.46 1.26
N CYS A 384 6.68 16.47 1.62
CA CYS A 384 5.54 16.94 0.83
C CYS A 384 5.94 17.66 -0.46
N SER A 385 7.19 18.10 -0.58
CA SER A 385 7.73 18.74 -1.78
C SER A 385 8.09 17.74 -2.89
N ILE A 386 8.35 16.47 -2.54
CA ILE A 386 8.72 15.41 -3.50
C ILE A 386 7.64 15.24 -4.57
N PRO A 387 6.34 15.07 -4.24
CA PRO A 387 5.31 14.98 -5.25
C PRO A 387 5.26 16.22 -6.19
N GLY A 388 5.60 17.40 -5.68
CA GLY A 388 5.61 18.64 -6.44
C GLY A 388 6.69 18.66 -7.52
N PHE A 389 7.87 18.10 -7.25
CA PHE A 389 8.94 17.94 -8.25
C PHE A 389 8.53 17.06 -9.43
N TYR A 390 7.64 16.09 -9.21
CA TYR A 390 7.09 15.22 -10.25
C TYR A 390 5.82 15.77 -10.91
N GLY A 391 5.44 17.01 -10.60
CA GLY A 391 4.30 17.70 -11.20
C GLY A 391 2.94 17.14 -10.79
N TYR A 392 2.80 16.58 -9.58
CA TYR A 392 1.48 16.22 -9.08
C TYR A 392 0.69 17.46 -8.67
N ASP A 393 -0.60 17.46 -9.02
CA ASP A 393 -1.51 18.56 -8.73
C ASP A 393 -2.09 18.44 -7.32
N TYR A 394 -1.87 19.47 -6.50
CA TYR A 394 -2.44 19.60 -5.16
C TYR A 394 -3.77 20.36 -5.16
N GLY A 395 -4.14 20.99 -6.28
CA GLY A 395 -5.20 21.98 -6.35
C GLY A 395 -6.61 21.43 -6.55
N ARG A 396 -6.77 20.12 -6.77
CA ARG A 396 -8.08 19.54 -7.13
C ARG A 396 -9.16 19.79 -6.10
N ALA A 397 -8.87 19.58 -4.81
CA ALA A 397 -9.85 19.79 -3.75
C ALA A 397 -9.79 21.19 -3.11
N PHE A 398 -8.59 21.73 -2.92
CA PHE A 398 -8.35 22.94 -2.12
C PHE A 398 -7.73 24.10 -2.91
N GLY A 399 -7.63 23.99 -4.23
CA GLY A 399 -7.00 24.99 -5.07
C GLY A 399 -5.57 25.32 -4.62
N ARG A 400 -5.25 26.62 -4.55
CA ARG A 400 -3.90 27.08 -4.17
C ARG A 400 -3.46 26.66 -2.76
N ALA A 401 -4.39 26.35 -1.87
CA ALA A 401 -4.08 25.95 -0.50
C ALA A 401 -3.75 24.45 -0.37
N GLY A 402 -3.91 23.63 -1.42
CA GLY A 402 -3.78 22.17 -1.33
C GLY A 402 -2.41 21.69 -0.83
N PHE A 403 -1.32 22.35 -1.25
CA PHE A 403 0.01 22.03 -0.75
C PHE A 403 0.13 22.27 0.76
N ILE A 404 -0.39 23.40 1.26
CA ILE A 404 -0.35 23.76 2.68
C ILE A 404 -1.18 22.76 3.49
N VAL A 405 -2.37 22.40 3.00
CA VAL A 405 -3.23 21.39 3.65
C VAL A 405 -2.51 20.04 3.70
N TYR A 406 -1.89 19.61 2.61
CA TYR A 406 -1.11 18.37 2.57
C TYR A 406 0.08 18.38 3.53
N TRP A 407 0.84 19.47 3.56
CA TRP A 407 1.98 19.63 4.45
C TRP A 407 1.56 19.61 5.92
N MET A 408 0.59 20.44 6.32
CA MET A 408 0.13 20.51 7.71
C MET A 408 -0.53 19.21 8.18
N THR A 409 -1.21 18.49 7.27
CA THR A 409 -1.76 17.16 7.56
C THR A 409 -0.65 16.14 7.77
N THR A 410 0.38 16.15 6.93
CA THR A 410 1.54 15.25 7.06
C THR A 410 2.31 15.54 8.35
N TRP A 411 2.49 16.81 8.70
CA TRP A 411 3.07 17.21 9.97
C TRP A 411 2.27 16.69 11.16
N LEU A 412 0.95 16.90 11.17
CA LEU A 412 0.08 16.41 12.23
C LEU A 412 0.17 14.88 12.38
N TYR A 413 0.16 14.17 11.26
CA TYR A 413 0.35 12.72 11.23
C TYR A 413 1.71 12.29 11.79
N MET A 414 2.81 12.96 11.39
CA MET A 414 4.15 12.68 11.92
C MET A 414 4.24 12.95 13.42
N VAL A 415 3.61 14.01 13.93
CA VAL A 415 3.57 14.28 15.39
C VAL A 415 2.76 13.21 16.12
N ALA A 416 1.63 12.77 15.56
CA ALA A 416 0.80 11.71 16.15
C ALA A 416 1.57 10.39 16.26
N CYS A 417 2.16 9.91 15.16
CA CYS A 417 2.90 8.65 15.14
C CYS A 417 4.26 8.74 15.84
N GLY A 418 4.98 9.83 15.61
CA GLY A 418 6.28 10.10 16.22
C GLY A 418 6.19 10.21 17.73
N GLY A 419 5.13 10.82 18.27
CA GLY A 419 4.87 10.85 19.71
C GLY A 419 4.67 9.45 20.30
N THR A 420 3.97 8.56 19.60
CA THR A 420 3.82 7.15 20.04
C THR A 420 5.17 6.46 20.05
N ASN A 421 5.97 6.65 18.98
CA ASN A 421 7.30 6.09 18.87
C ASN A 421 8.22 6.61 19.97
N GLU A 422 8.25 7.91 20.25
CA GLU A 422 9.06 8.47 21.35
C GLU A 422 8.72 7.81 22.68
N ASN A 423 7.42 7.69 22.99
CA ASN A 423 6.95 7.15 24.26
C ASN A 423 7.31 5.66 24.42
N ILE A 424 6.97 4.83 23.44
CA ILE A 424 7.16 3.39 23.54
C ILE A 424 8.62 2.98 23.35
N VAL A 425 9.33 3.59 22.40
CA VAL A 425 10.74 3.27 22.18
C VAL A 425 11.56 3.67 23.42
N SER A 426 11.25 4.77 24.10
CA SER A 426 11.92 5.12 25.36
C SER A 426 11.75 4.05 26.45
N LEU A 427 10.56 3.44 26.54
CA LEU A 427 10.32 2.33 27.48
C LEU A 427 11.11 1.09 27.09
N ILE A 428 11.20 0.78 25.80
CA ILE A 428 11.97 -0.36 25.29
C ILE A 428 13.46 -0.17 25.56
N PHE A 429 14.00 1.04 25.33
CA PHE A 429 15.40 1.35 25.63
C PHE A 429 15.73 1.19 27.13
N LEU A 430 14.79 1.48 28.03
CA LEU A 430 14.98 1.22 29.47
C LEU A 430 15.09 -0.28 29.79
N TRP A 431 14.36 -1.13 29.08
CA TRP A 431 14.35 -2.57 29.33
C TRP A 431 15.46 -3.29 28.57
N LYS A 432 15.35 -3.30 27.25
CA LYS A 432 16.24 -4.01 26.33
C LYS A 432 16.15 -3.39 24.93
N PRO A 433 17.16 -2.61 24.49
CA PRO A 433 17.13 -1.90 23.22
C PRO A 433 17.04 -2.83 22.00
N GLU A 434 17.41 -4.10 22.14
CA GLU A 434 17.37 -5.11 21.06
C GLU A 434 15.94 -5.36 20.56
N PHE A 435 14.90 -5.09 21.37
CA PHE A 435 13.51 -5.33 20.99
C PHE A 435 12.87 -4.21 20.17
N MET A 436 13.62 -3.14 19.89
CA MET A 436 13.11 -2.00 19.14
C MET A 436 12.59 -2.39 17.74
N GLY A 437 13.28 -3.31 17.05
CA GLY A 437 12.87 -3.78 15.72
C GLY A 437 11.49 -4.47 15.73
N PHE A 438 11.18 -5.20 16.80
CA PHE A 438 9.86 -5.83 16.97
C PHE A 438 8.76 -4.78 17.15
N TRP A 439 9.00 -3.72 17.93
CA TRP A 439 8.04 -2.63 18.09
C TRP A 439 7.77 -1.91 16.78
N ILE A 440 8.83 -1.50 16.06
CA ILE A 440 8.70 -0.78 14.78
C ILE A 440 7.83 -1.58 13.83
N THR A 441 8.16 -2.86 13.65
CA THR A 441 7.43 -3.76 12.75
C THR A 441 5.99 -3.97 13.22
N THR A 442 5.75 -4.15 14.51
CA THR A 442 4.39 -4.29 15.07
C THR A 442 3.55 -3.04 14.84
N PHE A 443 4.10 -1.87 15.14
CA PHE A 443 3.38 -0.61 15.04
C PHE A 443 3.04 -0.26 13.57
N VAL A 444 3.97 -0.53 12.65
CA VAL A 444 3.74 -0.44 11.21
C VAL A 444 2.60 -1.38 10.79
N MET A 445 2.68 -2.66 11.13
CA MET A 445 1.68 -3.66 10.70
C MET A 445 0.31 -3.43 11.30
N LEU A 446 0.23 -3.04 12.58
CA LEU A 446 -1.02 -2.67 13.24
C LEU A 446 -1.73 -1.51 12.51
N ASN A 447 -0.98 -0.54 11.99
CA ASN A 447 -1.54 0.57 11.25
C ASN A 447 -1.91 0.19 9.81
N ILE A 448 -1.11 -0.62 9.13
CA ILE A 448 -1.32 -0.94 7.70
C ILE A 448 -2.49 -1.91 7.50
N ALA A 449 -2.60 -2.96 8.32
CA ALA A 449 -3.59 -4.02 8.11
C ALA A 449 -5.03 -3.52 7.90
N PRO A 450 -5.55 -2.54 8.66
CA PRO A 450 -6.90 -2.03 8.44
C PRO A 450 -6.99 -0.82 7.49
N SER A 451 -5.89 -0.42 6.82
CA SER A 451 -5.83 0.87 6.10
C SER A 451 -5.77 0.73 4.59
N PHE A 452 -5.31 -0.41 4.06
CA PHE A 452 -5.14 -0.59 2.62
C PHE A 452 -6.35 -1.22 1.92
N PHE A 453 -7.22 -1.88 2.69
CA PHE A 453 -8.42 -2.52 2.19
C PHE A 453 -9.66 -1.78 2.70
N PRO A 454 -10.76 -1.74 1.93
CA PRO A 454 -12.01 -1.19 2.39
C PRO A 454 -12.52 -1.93 3.62
N MET A 455 -12.83 -1.20 4.68
CA MET A 455 -13.45 -1.75 5.91
C MET A 455 -14.78 -2.50 5.66
N ALA A 456 -15.38 -2.34 4.49
CA ALA A 456 -16.57 -3.10 4.08
C ALA A 456 -16.23 -4.53 3.66
N LEU A 457 -15.02 -4.77 3.15
CA LEU A 457 -14.49 -6.05 2.69
C LEU A 457 -13.70 -6.81 3.76
N ASP A 458 -13.52 -6.19 4.93
CA ASP A 458 -12.73 -6.77 6.02
C ASP A 458 -13.60 -7.31 7.15
N SER A 459 -13.01 -8.20 7.94
CA SER A 459 -13.58 -8.63 9.21
C SER A 459 -13.88 -7.43 10.12
N PRO A 460 -14.99 -7.44 10.89
CA PRO A 460 -15.28 -6.43 11.90
C PRO A 460 -14.13 -6.20 12.90
N PHE A 461 -13.25 -7.18 13.09
CA PHE A 461 -12.03 -7.05 13.88
C PHE A 461 -11.17 -5.86 13.43
N TYR A 462 -10.96 -5.66 12.12
CA TYR A 462 -10.09 -4.61 11.58
C TYR A 462 -10.65 -3.19 11.73
N ARG A 463 -11.89 -3.03 12.23
CA ARG A 463 -12.48 -1.70 12.50
C ARG A 463 -11.71 -0.88 13.53
N TYR A 464 -10.80 -1.50 14.29
CA TYR A 464 -9.87 -0.75 15.14
C TYR A 464 -9.05 0.27 14.32
N GLY A 465 -8.88 0.06 13.01
CA GLY A 465 -8.21 1.01 12.12
C GLY A 465 -8.83 2.40 12.09
N TYR A 466 -10.12 2.55 12.40
CA TYR A 466 -10.71 3.89 12.56
C TYR A 466 -10.05 4.71 13.66
N ALA A 467 -9.48 4.06 14.67
CA ALA A 467 -8.70 4.70 15.71
C ALA A 467 -7.22 4.87 15.33
N MET A 468 -6.73 4.28 14.24
CA MET A 468 -5.31 4.27 13.88
C MET A 468 -4.92 5.46 12.99
N PRO A 469 -3.75 6.08 13.19
CA PRO A 469 -3.34 7.26 12.41
C PRO A 469 -3.28 7.05 10.89
N ILE A 470 -2.78 5.89 10.42
CA ILE A 470 -2.59 5.65 8.97
C ILE A 470 -3.92 5.64 8.21
N HIS A 471 -4.94 4.97 8.72
CA HIS A 471 -6.26 4.93 8.08
C HIS A 471 -6.82 6.34 7.88
N ASN A 472 -6.74 7.15 8.94
CA ASN A 472 -7.28 8.50 8.96
C ASN A 472 -6.51 9.45 8.01
N VAL A 473 -5.18 9.34 7.93
CA VAL A 473 -4.40 10.20 7.03
C VAL A 473 -4.55 9.82 5.56
N ILE A 474 -4.68 8.52 5.24
CA ILE A 474 -4.93 8.03 3.87
C ILE A 474 -6.24 8.61 3.32
N ASP A 475 -7.32 8.56 4.10
CA ASP A 475 -8.60 9.15 3.72
C ASP A 475 -8.45 10.65 3.42
N ILE A 476 -7.73 11.40 4.26
CA ILE A 476 -7.50 12.83 4.06
C ILE A 476 -6.67 13.08 2.79
N PHE A 477 -5.62 12.28 2.54
CA PHE A 477 -4.78 12.43 1.35
C PHE A 477 -5.55 12.13 0.07
N ARG A 478 -6.43 11.12 0.08
CA ARG A 478 -7.33 10.86 -1.05
C ARG A 478 -8.25 12.05 -1.30
N VAL A 479 -8.80 12.71 -0.27
CA VAL A 479 -9.55 13.97 -0.44
C VAL A 479 -8.70 15.04 -1.10
N ILE A 480 -7.47 15.27 -0.63
CA ILE A 480 -6.60 16.34 -1.15
C ILE A 480 -6.26 16.14 -2.63
N PHE A 481 -5.82 14.94 -3.01
CA PHE A 481 -5.33 14.66 -4.37
C PHE A 481 -6.43 14.28 -5.37
N LEU A 482 -7.54 13.72 -4.91
CA LEU A 482 -8.56 13.12 -5.79
C LEU A 482 -9.92 13.81 -5.68
N ASP A 483 -10.07 14.82 -4.80
CA ASP A 483 -11.32 15.55 -4.54
C ASP A 483 -12.53 14.62 -4.31
N ILE A 484 -12.32 13.60 -3.48
CA ILE A 484 -13.40 12.72 -3.00
C ILE A 484 -14.14 13.38 -1.82
N SER A 485 -15.23 12.75 -1.37
CA SER A 485 -16.08 13.27 -0.29
C SER A 485 -15.33 13.65 0.99
N ARG A 486 -15.67 14.82 1.52
CA ARG A 486 -15.08 15.39 2.76
C ARG A 486 -15.78 14.92 4.04
N LYS A 487 -16.77 14.04 3.92
CA LYS A 487 -17.66 13.62 5.02
C LYS A 487 -16.92 13.14 6.27
N HIS A 488 -15.85 12.39 6.09
CA HIS A 488 -15.08 11.80 7.19
C HIS A 488 -13.89 12.65 7.65
N MET A 489 -13.56 13.72 6.92
CA MET A 489 -12.35 14.51 7.11
C MET A 489 -12.25 15.09 8.54
N GLY A 490 -13.36 15.60 9.09
CA GLY A 490 -13.39 16.14 10.46
C GLY A 490 -13.10 15.09 11.53
N ARG A 491 -13.69 13.89 11.42
CA ARG A 491 -13.40 12.76 12.32
C ARG A 491 -11.92 12.37 12.21
N ASN A 492 -11.41 12.30 10.99
CA ASN A 492 -10.06 11.83 10.72
C ASN A 492 -8.99 12.76 11.32
N TYR A 493 -9.16 14.09 11.21
CA TYR A 493 -8.33 15.04 11.94
C TYR A 493 -8.50 14.93 13.46
N GLY A 494 -9.73 14.73 13.94
CA GLY A 494 -10.01 14.53 15.35
C GLY A 494 -9.23 13.36 15.95
N VAL A 495 -9.14 12.24 15.24
CA VAL A 495 -8.35 11.07 15.68
C VAL A 495 -6.85 11.38 15.71
N LEU A 496 -6.30 12.05 14.68
CA LEU A 496 -4.89 12.44 14.68
C LEU A 496 -4.56 13.37 15.87
N ILE A 497 -5.41 14.35 16.15
CA ILE A 497 -5.25 15.24 17.30
C ILE A 497 -5.35 14.47 18.62
N ALA A 498 -6.29 13.52 18.73
CA ALA A 498 -6.44 12.70 19.93
C ALA A 498 -5.16 11.91 20.25
N TRP A 499 -4.50 11.33 19.24
CA TRP A 499 -3.20 10.69 19.41
C TRP A 499 -2.12 11.65 19.90
N ILE A 500 -2.05 12.86 19.36
CA ILE A 500 -1.09 13.87 19.79
C ILE A 500 -1.32 14.21 21.27
N VAL A 501 -2.57 14.44 21.68
CA VAL A 501 -2.92 14.77 23.06
C VAL A 501 -2.54 13.61 23.99
N ILE A 502 -2.92 12.37 23.66
CA ILE A 502 -2.57 11.17 24.44
C ILE A 502 -1.06 11.04 24.57
N ASN A 503 -0.31 11.17 23.48
CA ASN A 503 1.14 11.05 23.49
C ASN A 503 1.82 12.15 24.30
N THR A 504 1.31 13.38 24.21
CA THR A 504 1.82 14.52 24.97
C THR A 504 1.58 14.35 26.47
N LEU A 505 0.44 13.77 26.86
CA LEU A 505 0.12 13.48 28.26
C LEU A 505 0.91 12.28 28.81
N LEU A 506 1.21 11.27 27.98
CA LEU A 506 1.99 10.09 28.37
C LEU A 506 3.50 10.37 28.45
N CYS A 507 4.02 11.30 27.65
CA CYS A 507 5.45 11.65 27.65
C CYS A 507 6.02 11.98 29.04
N PRO A 508 5.43 12.90 29.84
CA PRO A 508 5.95 13.22 31.16
C PRO A 508 5.86 12.06 32.15
N THR A 509 4.84 11.21 32.05
CA THR A 509 4.66 10.07 32.98
C THR A 509 5.70 8.99 32.69
N ILE A 510 5.92 8.68 31.41
CA ILE A 510 6.93 7.71 30.96
C ILE A 510 8.35 8.19 31.31
N LEU A 511 8.67 9.45 31.03
CA LEU A 511 10.00 10.01 31.32
C LEU A 511 10.31 9.99 32.83
N ARG A 512 9.34 10.35 33.67
CA ARG A 512 9.50 10.26 35.14
C ARG A 512 9.68 8.82 35.61
N PHE A 513 8.99 7.86 34.98
CA PHE A 513 9.15 6.44 35.29
C PHE A 513 10.55 5.93 34.93
N ILE A 514 11.07 6.33 33.76
CA ILE A 514 12.43 6.02 33.30
C ILE A 514 13.47 6.58 34.27
N ASP A 515 13.37 7.86 34.62
CA ASP A 515 14.28 8.52 35.57
C ASP A 515 14.32 7.80 36.94
N LYS A 516 13.14 7.52 37.50
CA LYS A 516 13.02 6.81 38.79
C LYS A 516 13.64 5.41 38.73
N THR A 517 13.48 4.70 37.62
CA THR A 517 14.00 3.34 37.46
C THR A 517 15.52 3.35 37.28
N ASN A 518 16.06 4.28 36.50
CA ASN A 518 17.50 4.44 36.32
C ASN A 518 18.19 4.81 37.64
N ARG A 519 17.61 5.71 38.44
CA ARG A 519 18.16 6.06 39.76
C ARG A 519 18.25 4.85 40.70
N ARG A 520 17.21 4.01 40.74
CA ARG A 520 17.22 2.78 41.54
C ARG A 520 18.31 1.79 41.11
N ARG A 521 18.49 1.61 39.80
CA ARG A 521 19.55 0.73 39.25
C ARG A 521 20.96 1.24 39.55
N GLN A 522 21.14 2.57 39.55
CA GLN A 522 22.40 3.19 39.98
C GLN A 522 22.65 2.92 41.46
N GLU A 523 21.66 3.17 42.33
CA GLU A 523 21.76 2.88 43.77
C GLU A 523 22.07 1.41 44.06
N GLU A 524 21.47 0.46 43.32
CA GLU A 524 21.77 -0.98 43.43
C GLU A 524 23.20 -1.33 42.98
N THR A 525 23.69 -0.67 41.94
CA THR A 525 25.05 -0.89 41.43
C THR A 525 26.09 -0.35 42.40
N ASP A 526 25.86 0.85 42.96
CA ASP A 526 26.73 1.50 43.94
C ASP A 526 26.75 0.74 45.28
N GLN A 527 25.70 -0.03 45.61
CA GLN A 527 25.67 -0.91 46.78
C GLN A 527 26.39 -2.25 46.57
N MET A 528 26.59 -2.67 45.31
CA MET A 528 27.29 -3.91 44.96
C MET A 528 28.79 -3.70 44.68
N SER A 529 29.21 -2.47 44.38
CA SER A 529 30.61 -2.03 44.26
C SER A 529 31.21 -1.67 45.61
#